data_AF-A0A2E5H2Z9-F1
#
_entry.id   AF-A0A2E5H2Z9-F1
#
_cell.length_a   1.000
_cell.length_b   1.000
_cell.length_c   1.000
_cell.angle_alpha   90.00
_cell.angle_beta   90.00
_cell.angle_gamma   90.00
#
_symmetry.space_group_name_H-M   'P 1'
#
loop_
_entity.id
_entity.type
_entity.pdbx_description
1 polymer ?
#
loop_
_entity_poly.entity_id
_entity_poly.type
_entity_poly.pdbx_seq_one_letter_code
_entity_poly.pdbx_strand_id
1 'polypeptide(L)' 'MPNAKVVAEHLLRREVIIDCRPGAGILIAPHFYNTESEIDLAMGAIDEIVAKGVTTEVSPS' A
#
# COMPACT_ATOMS: atom_id res chain seq x y z
N MET A 1 -10.44 -0.51 -2.00
CA MET A 1 -9.38 -1.35 -2.60
C MET A 1 -9.47 -2.77 -2.04
N PRO A 2 -9.57 -3.82 -2.88
CA PRO A 2 -9.45 -5.20 -2.42
C PRO A 2 -8.12 -5.43 -1.70
N ASN A 3 -8.11 -6.28 -0.66
CA ASN A 3 -6.89 -6.65 0.08
C ASN A 3 -6.07 -5.50 0.68
N ALA A 4 -6.68 -4.33 0.92
CA ALA A 4 -5.97 -3.16 1.47
C ALA A 4 -5.21 -3.44 2.78
N LYS A 5 -5.75 -4.32 3.63
CA LYS A 5 -5.08 -4.76 4.86
C LYS A 5 -3.78 -5.51 4.57
N VAL A 6 -3.78 -6.40 3.57
CA VAL A 6 -2.57 -7.16 3.21
C VAL A 6 -1.52 -6.23 2.62
N VAL A 7 -1.92 -5.33 1.72
CA VAL A 7 -1.03 -4.30 1.16
C VAL A 7 -0.43 -3.44 2.29
N ALA A 8 -1.26 -2.98 3.23
CA ALA A 8 -0.83 -2.23 4.41
C ALA A 8 0.22 -2.98 5.24
N GLU A 9 -0.01 -4.26 5.55
CA GLU A 9 0.95 -5.06 6.31
C GLU A 9 2.30 -5.21 5.59
N HIS A 10 2.30 -5.37 4.27
CA HIS A 10 3.53 -5.45 3.49
C HIS A 10 4.30 -4.12 3.47
N LEU A 11 3.60 -2.99 3.36
CA LEU A 11 4.19 -1.65 3.42
C LEU A 11 4.78 -1.35 4.80
N LEU A 12 4.03 -1.65 5.87
CA LEU A 12 4.48 -1.43 7.25
C LEU A 12 5.73 -2.27 7.59
N ARG A 13 5.85 -3.51 7.07
CA ARG A 13 7.07 -4.32 7.21
C ARG A 13 8.30 -3.73 6.50
N ARG A 14 8.07 -2.86 5.51
CA ARG A 14 9.11 -2.13 4.77
C ARG A 14 9.32 -0.71 5.34
N GLU A 15 8.75 -0.44 6.52
CA GLU A 15 8.82 0.86 7.20
C GLU A 15 8.16 2.02 6.41
N VAL A 16 7.29 1.69 5.43
CA VAL A 16 6.45 2.67 4.74
C VAL A 16 5.18 2.89 5.56
N ILE A 17 5.14 4.01 6.29
CA ILE A 17 4.03 4.36 7.19
C ILE A 17 2.85 4.89 6.38
N ILE A 18 1.69 4.28 6.58
CA ILE A 18 0.45 4.57 5.85
C ILE A 18 -0.75 4.58 6.80
N ASP A 19 -1.84 5.20 6.36
CA ASP A 19 -3.15 5.03 6.98
C ASP A 19 -3.96 4.00 6.19
N CYS A 20 -4.57 3.00 6.86
CA CYS A 20 -5.38 1.98 6.20
C CYS A 20 -6.79 2.00 6.79
N ARG A 21 -7.78 2.29 5.95
CA ARG A 21 -9.18 2.42 6.36
C ARG A 21 -10.03 1.33 5.70
N PRO A 22 -10.79 0.53 6.49
CA PRO A 22 -11.73 -0.45 5.95
C PRO A 22 -12.69 0.19 4.94
N GLY A 23 -12.87 -0.46 3.78
CA GLY A 23 -13.72 0.04 2.69
C GLY A 23 -13.11 1.16 1.83
N ALA A 24 -12.17 1.95 2.34
CA ALA A 24 -11.55 3.07 1.61
C ALA A 24 -10.19 2.71 0.98
N GLY A 25 -9.43 1.80 1.58
CA GLY A 25 -8.11 1.39 1.08
C GLY A 25 -6.96 1.93 1.93
N ILE A 26 -5.81 2.15 1.30
CA ILE A 26 -4.63 2.78 1.92
C ILE A 26 -4.53 4.25 1.50
N LEU A 27 -4.02 5.08 2.39
CA LEU A 27 -3.69 6.49 2.16
C LEU A 27 -2.21 6.71 2.46
N ILE A 28 -1.54 7.37 1.53
CA ILE A 28 -0.15 7.82 1.68
C ILE A 28 -0.18 9.34 1.63
N ALA A 29 0.42 9.96 2.63
CA ALA A 29 0.49 11.42 2.76
C ALA A 29 1.96 11.84 2.92
N PRO A 30 2.72 11.96 1.82
CA PRO A 30 4.08 12.49 1.88
C PRO A 30 4.06 13.92 2.45
N HIS A 31 5.06 14.26 3.25
CA HIS A 31 5.23 15.57 3.84
C HIS A 31 6.41 16.32 3.20
N PHE A 32 6.57 17.60 3.54
CA PHE A 32 7.67 18.44 3.06
C PHE A 32 9.07 17.86 3.34
N TYR A 33 9.19 17.02 4.36
CA TYR A 33 10.45 16.37 4.71
C TYR A 33 10.73 15.11 3.90
N ASN A 34 9.81 14.65 3.07
CA ASN A 34 10.07 13.52 2.21
C ASN A 34 10.87 13.93 0.98
N THR A 35 11.82 13.08 0.62
CA THR A 35 12.55 13.23 -0.65
C THR A 35 11.78 12.56 -1.78
N GLU A 36 12.04 12.96 -3.03
CA GLU A 36 11.50 12.27 -4.22
C GLU A 36 11.87 10.78 -4.20
N SER A 37 13.11 10.45 -3.83
CA SER A 37 13.57 9.07 -3.73
C SER A 37 12.80 8.23 -2.70
N GLU A 38 12.39 8.81 -1.57
CA GLU A 38 11.53 8.12 -0.60
C GLU A 38 10.13 7.86 -1.17
N ILE A 39 9.59 8.81 -1.94
CA ILE A 39 8.31 8.66 -2.61
C ILE A 39 8.41 7.54 -3.66
N ASP A 40 9.46 7.56 -4.49
CA ASP A 40 9.70 6.53 -5.50
C ASP A 40 9.85 5.13 -4.88
N LEU A 41 10.53 5.02 -3.74
CA LEU A 41 10.65 3.76 -2.99
C LEU A 41 9.28 3.27 -2.49
N ALA A 42 8.44 4.16 -1.96
CA ALA A 42 7.10 3.80 -1.51
C ALA A 42 6.21 3.36 -2.68
N MET A 43 6.25 4.07 -3.81
CA MET A 43 5.48 3.74 -5.01
C MET A 43 5.94 2.41 -5.63
N GLY A 44 7.25 2.19 -5.75
CA GLY A 44 7.80 0.93 -6.25
C GLY A 44 7.45 -0.26 -5.36
N ALA A 45 7.37 -0.07 -4.04
CA ALA A 45 6.91 -1.11 -3.13
C ALA A 45 5.44 -1.48 -3.37
N ILE A 46 4.56 -0.50 -3.60
CA ILE A 46 3.15 -0.74 -3.94
C ILE A 46 3.05 -1.52 -5.25
N ASP A 47 3.77 -1.09 -6.29
CA ASP A 47 3.77 -1.75 -7.59
C ASP A 47 4.22 -3.21 -7.48
N GLU A 48 5.28 -3.48 -6.73
CA GLU A 48 5.77 -4.84 -6.49
C GLU A 48 4.73 -5.71 -5.77
N ILE A 49 4.06 -5.18 -4.74
CA ILE A 49 3.03 -5.90 -3.97
C ILE A 49 1.83 -6.22 -4.85
N VAL A 50 1.37 -5.25 -5.66
CA VAL A 50 0.22 -5.42 -6.56
C VAL A 50 0.57 -6.39 -7.70
N ALA A 51 1.75 -6.26 -8.32
CA ALA A 51 2.20 -7.13 -9.41
C ALA A 51 2.39 -8.59 -8.98
N LYS A 52 2.74 -8.84 -7.70
CA LYS A 52 2.84 -10.19 -7.12
C LYS A 52 1.48 -10.87 -6.86
N GLY A 53 0.37 -10.24 -7.26
CA GLY A 53 -0.93 -10.90 -7.28
C GLY A 53 -1.63 -10.94 -5.93
N VAL A 54 -1.43 -9.94 -5.06
CA VAL A 54 -2.30 -9.72 -3.88
C VAL A 54 -3.70 -9.23 -4.32
N THR A 55 -4.21 -9.71 -5.45
CA THR A 55 -5.45 -9.27 -6.08
C THR A 55 -6.40 -10.46 -6.24
N THR A 56 -7.53 -10.35 -5.54
CA THR A 56 -8.83 -11.04 -5.70
C THR A 56 -8.90 -12.55 -5.45
N GLU A 57 -9.43 -12.91 -4.27
CA GLU A 57 -10.60 -13.78 -4.22
C GLU A 57 -11.78 -12.93 -3.73
N VAL A 58 -12.66 -12.53 -4.65
CA VAL A 58 -13.98 -12.01 -4.30
C VAL A 58 -14.91 -13.22 -4.40
N SER A 59 -15.27 -13.81 -3.25
CA SER A 59 -16.38 -14.76 -3.19
C SER A 59 -17.67 -14.00 -3.49
N PRO A 60 -18.45 -14.37 -4.52
CA PRO A 60 -19.77 -13.81 -4.73
C PRO A 60 -20.67 -14.32 -3.60
N SER A 61 -21.30 -13.40 -2.87
CA SER A 61 -22.45 -13.68 -1.99
C SER A 61 -23.72 -13.20 -2.67
#